data_AF-A0A376U2B2-F1
#
_entry.id   AF-A0A376U2B2-F1
#
_cell.length_a   1.000
_cell.length_b   1.000
_cell.length_c   1.000
_cell.angle_alpha   90.00
_cell.angle_beta   90.00
_cell.angle_gamma   90.00
#
_symmetry.space_group_name_H-M   'P 1'
#
loop_
_entity.id
_entity.type
_entity.pdbx_description
1 polymer ?
#
loop_
_entity_poly.entity_id
_entity_poly.type
_entity_poly.pdbx_seq_one_letter_code
_entity_poly.pdbx_strand_id
1 'polypeptide(L)'
;MAYSQRSGCSECRYYAVFSYVTNVWGWAFEWYMVVMLFGWFWLVFGPYAKKRLGNEPPEFSTASWIFMMFASCTSAAVLFWGSIEIYYYIPPRRLA
;
A
#
# COMPACT_ATOMS: atom_id res chain seq x y z
N MET A 1 28.16 -18.66 -1.92
CA MET A 1 28.56 -17.46 -2.72
C MET A 1 28.68 -17.75 -4.22
N ALA A 2 27.85 -18.63 -4.80
CA ALA A 2 27.91 -18.92 -6.24
C ALA A 2 26.61 -19.55 -6.78
N TYR A 3 25.46 -18.90 -6.56
CA TYR A 3 24.21 -19.28 -7.24
C TYR A 3 23.68 -18.07 -8.02
N SER A 4 23.63 -18.24 -9.36
CA SER A 4 22.88 -17.42 -10.32
C SER A 4 23.53 -16.13 -10.89
N GLN A 5 24.68 -16.26 -11.56
CA GLN A 5 25.10 -15.29 -12.59
C GLN A 5 24.62 -15.69 -14.00
N ARG A 6 23.48 -16.39 -14.11
CA ARG A 6 23.00 -16.94 -15.41
C ARG A 6 21.49 -17.21 -15.47
N SER A 7 20.63 -16.24 -15.15
CA SER A 7 19.18 -16.34 -15.39
C SER A 7 18.68 -15.19 -16.28
N GLY A 8 18.43 -15.53 -17.56
CA GLY A 8 17.61 -14.80 -18.55
C GLY A 8 17.83 -13.31 -18.82
N CYS A 9 18.12 -12.94 -20.08
CA CYS A 9 18.10 -11.55 -20.58
C CYS A 9 16.76 -10.82 -20.32
N SER A 10 15.65 -11.55 -20.12
CA SER A 10 14.35 -11.00 -19.72
C SER A 10 14.30 -10.56 -18.25
N GLU A 11 14.93 -11.29 -17.33
CA GLU A 11 14.91 -10.98 -15.89
C GLU A 11 15.69 -9.71 -15.56
N CYS A 12 16.85 -9.52 -16.19
CA CYS A 12 17.67 -8.32 -16.04
C CYS A 12 16.91 -7.03 -16.36
N ARG A 13 16.00 -7.08 -17.34
CA ARG A 13 15.19 -5.91 -17.71
C ARG A 13 14.17 -5.54 -16.63
N TYR A 14 13.55 -6.52 -15.97
CA TYR A 14 12.62 -6.24 -14.87
C TYR A 14 13.34 -5.63 -13.67
N TYR A 15 14.50 -6.17 -13.29
CA TYR A 15 15.30 -5.61 -12.19
C TYR A 15 15.85 -4.21 -12.51
N ALA A 16 16.28 -3.96 -13.75
CA ALA A 16 16.73 -2.64 -14.17
C ALA A 16 15.61 -1.60 -14.10
N VAL A 17 14.40 -1.94 -14.56
CA VAL A 17 13.23 -1.05 -14.48
C VAL A 17 12.82 -0.82 -13.03
N PHE A 18 12.72 -1.88 -12.22
CA PHE A 18 12.37 -1.76 -10.80
C PHE A 18 13.38 -0.89 -10.04
N SER A 19 14.68 -1.12 -10.24
CA SER A 19 15.74 -0.33 -9.61
C SER A 19 15.69 1.13 -10.06
N TYR A 20 15.47 1.40 -11.35
CA TYR A 20 15.36 2.76 -11.86
C TYR A 20 14.17 3.51 -11.26
N VAL A 21 12.98 2.91 -11.25
CA VAL A 21 11.77 3.53 -10.70
C VAL A 21 11.94 3.80 -9.21
N THR A 22 12.40 2.81 -8.43
CA THR A 22 12.51 2.96 -6.98
C THR A 22 13.60 3.96 -6.57
N ASN A 23 14.75 4.00 -7.27
CA ASN A 23 15.84 4.91 -6.89
C ASN A 23 15.67 6.34 -7.43
N VAL A 24 15.16 6.51 -8.66
CA VAL A 24 15.04 7.84 -9.29
C VAL A 24 13.71 8.50 -8.95
N TRP A 25 12.62 7.73 -8.91
CA TRP A 25 11.27 8.24 -8.65
C TRP A 25 10.78 7.99 -7.22
N GLY A 26 11.55 7.32 -6.37
CA GLY A 26 11.16 7.00 -4.99
C GLY A 26 10.68 8.21 -4.18
N TRP A 27 11.41 9.33 -4.27
CA TRP A 27 11.04 10.58 -3.59
C TRP A 27 9.65 11.09 -3.98
N ALA A 28 9.25 10.92 -5.24
CA ALA A 28 7.94 11.38 -5.72
C ALA A 28 6.81 10.51 -5.14
N PHE A 29 7.04 9.20 -4.98
CA PHE A 29 6.08 8.30 -4.33
C PHE A 29 5.93 8.61 -2.84
N GLU A 30 7.02 8.91 -2.14
CA GLU A 30 6.99 9.31 -0.73
C GLU A 30 6.21 10.61 -0.52
N TRP A 31 6.54 11.66 -1.29
CA TRP A 31 5.83 12.94 -1.21
C TRP A 31 4.37 12.83 -1.65
N TYR A 32 4.06 11.97 -2.61
CA TYR A 32 2.68 11.70 -3.01
C TYR A 32 1.82 11.20 -1.84
N MET A 33 2.33 10.25 -1.05
CA MET A 33 1.60 9.74 0.13
C MET A 33 1.40 10.84 1.18
N VAL A 34 2.42 11.67 1.40
CA VAL A 34 2.35 12.81 2.31
C VAL A 34 1.30 13.82 1.85
N VAL A 35 1.29 14.21 0.57
CA VAL A 35 0.31 15.14 0.00
C VAL A 35 -1.10 14.58 0.06
N MET A 36 -1.29 13.29 -0.22
CA MET A 36 -2.60 12.64 -0.11
C MET A 36 -3.12 12.61 1.33
N LEU A 37 -2.25 12.40 2.32
CA LEU A 37 -2.62 12.47 3.73
C LEU A 37 -3.10 13.88 4.11
N PHE A 38 -2.37 14.92 3.70
CA PHE A 38 -2.80 16.31 3.92
C PHE A 38 -4.08 16.65 3.15
N GLY A 39 -4.23 16.13 1.93
CA GLY A 39 -5.44 16.24 1.14
C GLY A 39 -6.65 15.63 1.84
N TRP A 40 -6.48 14.48 2.50
CA TRP A 40 -7.52 13.86 3.30
C TRP A 40 -7.91 14.74 4.50
N PHE A 41 -6.93 15.28 5.25
CA PHE A 41 -7.22 16.22 6.33
C PHE A 41 -7.94 17.48 5.83
N TRP A 42 -7.57 17.99 4.66
CA TRP A 42 -8.26 19.11 4.02
C TRP A 42 -9.71 18.77 3.65
N LEU A 43 -10.00 17.54 3.22
CA LEU A 43 -11.37 17.11 2.95
C LEU A 43 -12.20 16.97 4.23
N VAL A 44 -11.59 16.48 5.31
CA VAL A 44 -12.25 16.28 6.62
C VAL A 44 -12.53 17.59 7.35
N PHE A 45 -11.60 18.56 7.31
CA PHE A 45 -11.73 19.84 8.04
C PHE A 45 -12.06 21.04 7.16
N GLY A 46 -11.95 20.92 5.83
CA GLY A 46 -12.12 22.01 4.89
C GLY A 46 -13.58 22.27 4.49
N PRO A 47 -13.79 23.10 3.46
CA PRO A 47 -15.12 23.58 3.06
C PRO A 47 -16.04 22.47 2.55
N TYR A 48 -15.48 21.31 2.19
CA TYR A 48 -16.21 20.17 1.66
C TYR A 48 -16.67 19.16 2.72
N ALA A 49 -16.24 19.32 3.98
CA ALA A 49 -16.54 18.37 5.05
C ALA A 49 -18.05 18.14 5.29
N LYS A 50 -18.87 19.17 5.06
CA LYS A 50 -20.33 19.12 5.26
C LYS A 50 -21.10 18.82 3.98
N LYS A 51 -20.43 18.68 2.83
CA LYS A 51 -21.11 18.38 1.58
C LYS A 51 -21.41 16.88 1.53
N ARG A 52 -22.69 16.55 1.28
CA ARG A 52 -23.13 15.19 1.05
C ARG A 52 -22.83 14.78 -0.40
N LEU A 53 -22.38 13.55 -0.58
CA LEU A 53 -22.20 12.96 -1.90
C LEU A 53 -23.55 12.41 -2.36
N GLY A 54 -24.35 13.26 -2.99
CA GLY A 54 -25.71 12.97 -3.42
C GLY A 54 -26.78 13.69 -2.59
N ASN A 55 -28.00 13.75 -3.13
CA ASN A 55 -29.15 14.38 -2.48
C ASN A 55 -30.06 13.37 -1.77
N GLU A 56 -29.84 12.08 -1.97
CA GLU A 56 -30.65 10.99 -1.44
C GLU A 56 -30.19 10.56 -0.03
N PRO A 57 -31.10 9.98 0.79
CA PRO A 57 -30.71 9.38 2.06
C PRO A 57 -29.76 8.20 1.84
N PRO A 58 -28.87 7.88 2.80
CA PRO A 58 -27.94 6.76 2.67
C PRO A 58 -28.70 5.44 2.48
N GLU A 59 -28.35 4.71 1.41
CA GLU A 59 -28.98 3.42 1.05
C GLU A 59 -28.71 2.31 2.05
N PHE A 60 -27.54 2.35 2.70
CA PHE A 60 -27.09 1.36 3.68
C PHE A 60 -27.05 1.95 5.09
N SER A 61 -27.43 1.13 6.08
CA SER A 61 -27.17 1.45 7.49
C SER A 61 -25.67 1.61 7.74
N THR A 62 -25.28 2.51 8.64
CA THR A 62 -23.88 2.81 8.96
C THR A 62 -23.08 1.55 9.33
N ALA A 63 -23.71 0.59 10.02
CA ALA A 63 -23.08 -0.68 10.35
C ALA A 63 -22.81 -1.53 9.08
N SER A 64 -23.80 -1.66 8.21
CA SER A 64 -23.67 -2.40 6.94
C SER A 64 -22.62 -1.77 6.01
N TRP A 65 -22.55 -0.43 5.96
CA TRP A 65 -21.54 0.29 5.19
C TRP A 65 -20.11 -0.01 5.70
N ILE A 66 -19.90 -0.04 7.02
CA ILE A 66 -18.60 -0.40 7.62
C ILE A 66 -18.24 -1.87 7.28
N PHE A 67 -19.20 -2.79 7.38
CA PHE A 67 -18.95 -4.19 7.02
C PHE A 67 -18.58 -4.37 5.56
N MET A 68 -19.16 -3.60 4.65
CA MET A 68 -18.79 -3.63 3.23
C MET A 68 -17.34 -3.17 3.00
N MET A 69 -16.90 -2.13 3.70
CA MET A 69 -15.51 -1.67 3.67
C MET A 69 -14.55 -2.70 4.29
N PHE A 70 -14.97 -3.42 5.32
CA PHE A 70 -14.14 -4.48 5.90
C PHE A 70 -14.03 -5.71 4.97
N ALA A 71 -15.13 -6.09 4.33
CA ALA A 71 -15.15 -7.19 3.39
C ALA A 71 -14.20 -6.95 2.19
N SER A 72 -14.10 -5.70 1.74
CA SER A 72 -13.19 -5.33 0.63
C SER A 72 -11.70 -5.49 0.97
N CYS A 73 -11.33 -5.54 2.26
CA CYS A 73 -9.95 -5.76 2.70
C CYS A 73 -9.49 -7.22 2.58
N THR A 74 -10.39 -8.18 2.35
CA THR A 74 -10.04 -9.60 2.28
C THR A 74 -9.37 -9.94 0.94
N SER A 75 -8.05 -10.11 0.93
CA SER A 75 -7.30 -10.53 -0.26
C SER A 75 -6.15 -11.47 0.08
N ALA A 76 -5.74 -12.30 -0.89
CA ALA A 76 -4.60 -13.22 -0.72
C ALA A 76 -3.29 -12.46 -0.43
N ALA A 77 -3.14 -11.23 -0.94
CA ALA A 77 -1.97 -10.40 -0.70
C ALA A 77 -1.82 -10.01 0.77
N VAL A 78 -2.93 -9.71 1.47
CA VAL A 78 -2.92 -9.38 2.90
C VAL A 78 -2.47 -10.58 3.74
N LEU A 79 -2.91 -11.79 3.38
CA LEU A 79 -2.47 -13.02 4.06
C LEU A 79 -0.98 -13.31 3.82
N PHE A 80 -0.50 -13.14 2.59
CA PHE A 80 0.89 -13.37 2.24
C PHE A 80 1.82 -12.36 2.90
N TRP A 81 1.61 -11.06 2.65
CA TRP A 81 2.49 -10.02 3.19
C TRP A 81 2.34 -9.87 4.69
N GLY A 82 1.12 -9.95 5.24
CA GLY A 82 0.91 -9.83 6.68
C GLY A 82 1.55 -10.95 7.51
N SER A 83 1.70 -12.15 6.95
CA SER A 83 2.37 -13.27 7.63
C SER A 83 3.89 -13.24 7.48
N ILE A 84 4.43 -12.77 6.34
CA ILE A 84 5.87 -12.72 6.12
C ILE A 84 6.53 -11.46 6.69
N GLU A 85 5.80 -10.35 6.79
CA GLU A 85 6.37 -9.06 7.17
C GLU A 85 7.00 -9.07 8.57
N ILE A 86 6.44 -9.85 9.49
CA ILE A 86 6.98 -10.00 10.85
C ILE A 86 8.43 -10.48 10.86
N TYR A 87 8.85 -11.26 9.88
CA TYR A 87 10.22 -11.78 9.80
C TYR A 87 11.25 -10.70 9.50
N TYR A 88 10.88 -9.54 8.95
CA TYR A 88 11.81 -8.42 8.75
C TYR A 88 12.23 -7.74 10.06
N TYR A 89 11.42 -7.86 11.10
CA TYR A 89 11.63 -7.19 12.38
C TYR A 89 12.21 -8.11 13.47
N ILE A 90 12.30 -9.42 13.21
CA ILE A 90 12.92 -10.37 14.12
C ILE A 90 14.43 -10.37 13.85
N PRO A 91 15.29 -9.99 14.83
CA PRO A 91 16.73 -10.04 14.64
C PRO A 91 17.17 -11.49 14.40
N PRO A 92 18.15 -11.73 13.52
CA PRO A 92 18.66 -13.08 13.32
C PRO A 92 19.16 -13.62 14.65
N ARG A 93 18.57 -14.74 15.10
CA ARG A 93 19.05 -15.46 16.29
C ARG A 93 20.51 -15.82 16.02
N ARG A 94 21.45 -15.15 16.70
CA ARG A 94 22.85 -15.59 16.75
C ARG A 94 22.84 -16.97 17.41
N LEU A 95 22.98 -18.02 16.60
CA LEU A 95 23.33 -19.33 17.10
C LEU A 95 24.76 -19.20 17.64
N ALA A 96 24.90 -19.33 18.96
CA ALA A 96 26.18 -19.55 19.62
C ALA A 96 26.57 -21.03 19.48
#